data_AF-A0A8W8K974-F1
#
_entry.id   AF-A0A8W8K974-F1
#
_cell.length_a   1.000
_cell.length_b   1.000
_cell.length_c   1.000
_cell.angle_alpha   90.00
_cell.angle_beta   90.00
_cell.angle_gamma   90.00
#
_symmetry.space_group_name_H-M   'P 1'
#
loop_
_entity.id
_entity.type
_entity.pdbx_description
1 polymer ?
#
loop_
_entity_poly.entity_id
_entity_poly.type
_entity_poly.pdbx_seq_one_letter_code
_entity_poly.pdbx_strand_id
1 'polypeptide(L)'
;MESIEIRVLDCSLEQNGEETPASLTNTTLITNSDIKSLDLTEIQKPLIRRATTGVVAFYAYMSHTEHNPGPHHTIIFDVPVTNLGNGYNHFSGIFSVPTSGVYVFSWTIADSQGGYVFSELVVNAVLSEAF
;
A
#
# COMPACT_ATOMS: atom_id res chain seq x y z
N MET A 1 11.91 2.25 -10.26
CA MET A 1 10.45 2.04 -10.10
C MET A 1 10.23 1.92 -8.61
N GLU A 2 9.42 2.79 -8.04
CA GLU A 2 9.22 2.79 -6.60
C GLU A 2 8.22 1.70 -6.19
N SER A 3 8.52 1.00 -5.11
CA SER A 3 7.67 -0.03 -4.53
C SER A 3 7.17 0.41 -3.15
N ILE A 4 5.87 0.31 -2.91
CA ILE A 4 5.25 0.62 -1.63
C ILE A 4 4.57 -0.63 -1.08
N GLU A 5 4.77 -0.91 0.19
CA GLU A 5 4.18 -2.07 0.87
C GLU A 5 3.85 -1.72 2.34
N ILE A 6 2.86 -2.39 2.90
CA ILE A 6 2.49 -2.27 4.31
C ILE A 6 3.12 -3.46 5.04
N ARG A 7 3.84 -3.20 6.13
CA ARG A 7 4.48 -4.23 6.94
C ARG A 7 4.02 -4.22 8.38
N VAL A 8 4.07 -5.38 9.02
CA VAL A 8 3.94 -5.50 10.47
C VAL A 8 5.19 -4.93 11.12
N LEU A 9 5.00 -3.97 12.02
CA LEU A 9 6.04 -3.44 12.89
C LEU A 9 6.13 -4.28 14.17
N ASP A 10 5.00 -4.49 14.83
CA ASP A 10 4.89 -5.24 16.09
C ASP A 10 3.45 -5.72 16.31
N CYS A 11 3.29 -6.79 17.10
CA CYS A 11 2.00 -7.32 17.52
C CYS A 11 1.98 -7.44 19.05
N SER A 12 1.01 -6.81 19.71
CA SER A 12 0.86 -6.86 21.16
C SER A 12 -0.52 -7.37 21.57
N LEU A 13 -0.58 -8.14 22.66
CA LEU A 13 -1.86 -8.56 23.23
C LEU A 13 -2.43 -7.42 24.08
N GLU A 14 -3.75 -7.22 24.02
CA GLU A 14 -4.44 -6.31 24.94
C GLU A 14 -4.26 -6.78 26.39
N GLN A 15 -3.58 -5.95 27.19
CA GLN A 15 -3.58 -6.10 28.63
C GLN A 15 -4.78 -5.31 29.19
N ASN A 16 -5.81 -6.04 29.63
CA ASN A 16 -6.99 -5.61 30.40
C ASN A 16 -8.34 -5.56 29.63
N GLY A 17 -8.94 -6.74 29.40
CA GLY A 17 -10.33 -7.01 29.79
C GLY A 17 -11.48 -6.23 29.16
N GLU A 18 -11.28 -5.45 28.10
CA GLU A 18 -12.37 -4.83 27.32
C GLU A 18 -12.43 -5.50 25.94
N GLU A 19 -13.46 -6.32 25.70
CA GLU A 19 -13.64 -7.15 24.49
C GLU A 19 -13.99 -6.32 23.24
N THR A 20 -13.17 -5.35 22.88
CA THR A 20 -13.26 -4.68 21.58
C THR A 20 -12.17 -5.20 20.67
N PRO A 21 -12.48 -5.72 19.47
CA PRO A 21 -11.43 -6.05 18.50
C PRO A 21 -10.65 -4.77 18.19
N ALA A 22 -9.41 -4.71 18.67
CA ALA A 22 -8.51 -3.60 18.42
C ALA A 22 -8.22 -3.53 16.92
N SER A 23 -8.77 -2.48 16.29
CA SER A 23 -8.59 -2.17 14.89
C SER A 23 -7.82 -0.86 14.79
N LEU A 24 -6.62 -0.91 14.22
CA LEU A 24 -5.80 0.29 14.01
C LEU A 24 -5.91 0.73 12.56
N THR A 25 -6.38 1.97 12.36
CA THR A 25 -6.43 2.62 11.04
C THR A 25 -5.27 3.59 10.91
N ASN A 26 -4.43 3.37 9.91
CA ASN A 26 -3.31 4.23 9.58
C ASN A 26 -3.59 4.96 8.27
N THR A 27 -3.04 6.17 8.12
CA THR A 27 -3.09 6.92 6.87
C THR A 27 -1.80 7.67 6.67
N THR A 28 -1.18 7.51 5.50
CA THR A 28 0.10 8.12 5.14
C THR A 28 0.01 8.73 3.76
N LEU A 29 0.55 9.95 3.63
CA LEU A 29 0.73 10.63 2.35
C LEU A 29 2.19 10.50 1.94
N ILE A 30 2.43 10.03 0.72
CA ILE A 30 3.76 9.92 0.14
C ILE A 30 3.80 10.63 -1.20
N THR A 31 4.98 11.08 -1.60
CA THR A 31 5.17 11.73 -2.89
C THR A 31 6.27 11.02 -3.66
N ASN A 32 5.97 10.57 -4.86
CA ASN A 32 6.97 10.14 -5.83
C ASN A 32 7.24 11.34 -6.74
N SER A 33 8.37 12.00 -6.57
CA SER A 33 8.79 13.10 -7.43
C SER A 33 9.87 12.67 -8.41
N ASP A 34 9.52 11.88 -9.43
CA ASP A 34 10.34 11.90 -10.64
C ASP A 34 10.05 13.20 -11.41
N ILE A 35 10.98 14.16 -11.39
CA ILE A 35 10.98 15.24 -12.37
C ILE A 35 11.30 14.59 -13.73
N LYS A 36 10.26 14.19 -14.47
CA LYS A 36 10.43 13.82 -15.88
C LYS A 36 10.68 15.10 -16.67
N SER A 37 11.96 15.42 -16.88
CA SER A 37 12.38 16.23 -18.04
C SER A 37 11.62 15.73 -19.25
N LEU A 38 10.87 16.61 -19.94
CA LEU A 38 10.24 16.26 -21.20
C LEU A 38 11.32 15.74 -22.16
N ASP A 39 11.32 14.44 -22.42
CA ASP A 39 12.12 13.86 -23.48
C ASP A 39 11.43 14.18 -24.81
N LEU A 40 11.96 15.19 -25.51
CA LEU A 40 11.46 15.66 -26.80
C LEU A 40 11.47 14.55 -27.88
N THR A 41 12.13 13.41 -27.64
CA THR A 41 12.13 12.26 -28.54
C THR A 41 10.86 11.40 -28.45
N GLU A 42 10.02 11.54 -27.42
CA GLU A 42 8.75 10.79 -27.29
C GLU A 42 7.61 11.33 -28.17
N ILE A 43 7.76 12.52 -28.76
CA ILE A 43 6.73 13.17 -29.60
C ILE A 43 6.54 12.43 -30.94
N GLN A 44 7.48 11.58 -31.34
CA GLN A 44 7.49 10.91 -32.65
C GLN A 44 7.01 9.45 -32.68
N LYS A 45 6.63 8.85 -31.54
CA LYS A 45 6.10 7.47 -31.54
C LYS A 45 4.58 7.47 -31.83
N PRO A 46 4.07 6.59 -32.72
CA PRO A 46 2.66 6.55 -33.07
C PRO A 46 1.81 6.36 -31.81
N LEU A 47 0.82 7.23 -31.63
CA LEU A 47 -0.06 7.33 -30.47
C LEU A 47 -1.04 6.15 -30.42
N ILE A 48 -0.54 4.93 -30.19
CA ILE A 48 -1.33 3.90 -29.51
C ILE A 48 -0.92 3.92 -28.03
N ARG A 49 -0.93 5.12 -27.43
CA ARG A 49 -1.07 5.18 -25.97
C ARG A 49 -2.52 4.79 -25.73
N ARG A 50 -2.74 3.52 -25.34
CA ARG A 50 -3.95 3.13 -24.63
C ARG A 50 -4.16 4.24 -23.60
N ALA A 51 -5.25 5.00 -23.74
CA ALA A 51 -5.56 6.07 -22.80
C ALA A 51 -5.89 5.40 -21.46
N THR A 52 -4.85 4.99 -20.73
CA THR A 52 -4.92 4.89 -19.29
C THR A 52 -5.17 6.33 -18.88
N THR A 53 -6.44 6.63 -18.60
CA THR A 53 -6.80 7.78 -17.79
C THR A 53 -5.73 7.91 -16.73
N GLY A 54 -5.03 9.04 -16.61
CA GLY A 54 -3.94 9.25 -15.64
C GLY A 54 -4.35 9.12 -14.16
N VAL A 55 -5.52 8.55 -13.94
CA VAL A 55 -6.11 8.13 -12.68
C VAL A 55 -5.43 6.85 -12.22
N VAL A 56 -4.84 6.93 -11.04
CA VAL A 56 -4.25 5.79 -10.33
C VAL A 56 -4.99 5.67 -9.01
N ALA A 57 -5.61 4.52 -8.77
CA ALA A 57 -6.37 4.25 -7.55
C ALA A 57 -6.53 2.75 -7.37
N PHE A 58 -6.41 2.27 -6.14
CA PHE A 58 -6.72 0.89 -5.81
C PHE A 58 -7.45 0.82 -4.47
N TYR A 59 -8.20 -0.26 -4.30
CA TYR A 59 -8.84 -0.66 -3.05
C TYR A 59 -8.86 -2.18 -3.02
N ALA A 60 -8.44 -2.76 -1.90
CA ALA A 60 -8.37 -4.19 -1.71
C ALA A 60 -8.67 -4.55 -0.24
N TYR A 61 -9.09 -5.80 -0.02
CA TYR A 61 -9.30 -6.36 1.32
C TYR A 61 -8.74 -7.77 1.42
N MET A 62 -8.63 -8.30 2.63
CA MET A 62 -8.21 -9.68 2.90
C MET A 62 -9.41 -10.64 2.82
N SER A 63 -9.31 -11.72 2.05
CA SER A 63 -10.30 -12.79 2.07
C SER A 63 -10.12 -13.77 3.23
N HIS A 64 -8.92 -13.82 3.80
CA HIS A 64 -8.54 -14.77 4.83
C HIS A 64 -7.77 -14.09 5.96
N THR A 65 -7.96 -14.57 7.19
CA THR A 65 -7.15 -14.16 8.33
C THR A 65 -5.72 -14.63 8.12
N GLU A 66 -4.78 -13.70 8.29
CA GLU A 66 -3.37 -14.02 8.32
C GLU A 66 -2.97 -14.51 9.72
N HIS A 67 -2.25 -15.64 9.78
CA HIS A 67 -1.91 -16.28 11.04
C HIS A 67 -0.49 -15.91 11.48
N ASN A 68 -0.38 -15.27 12.64
CA ASN A 68 0.88 -14.94 13.32
C ASN A 68 1.92 -14.24 12.40
N PRO A 69 1.58 -13.12 11.72
CA PRO A 69 2.57 -12.41 10.94
C PRO A 69 3.65 -11.83 11.87
N GLY A 70 4.90 -12.15 11.57
CA GLY A 70 6.05 -11.62 12.32
C GLY A 70 6.43 -10.20 11.90
N PRO A 71 7.35 -9.53 12.63
CA PRO A 71 7.89 -8.25 12.22
C PRO A 71 8.45 -8.29 10.79
N HIS A 72 8.27 -7.18 10.06
CA HIS A 72 8.62 -7.00 8.65
C HIS A 72 7.84 -7.88 7.65
N HIS A 73 6.88 -8.67 8.11
CA HIS A 73 5.97 -9.40 7.23
C HIS A 73 5.13 -8.42 6.42
N THR A 74 5.12 -8.60 5.09
CA THR A 74 4.31 -7.78 4.18
C THR A 74 2.86 -8.23 4.22
N ILE A 75 1.98 -7.29 4.55
CA ILE A 75 0.56 -7.52 4.68
C ILE A 75 -0.08 -7.56 3.29
N ILE A 76 -0.77 -8.65 2.96
CA ILE A 76 -1.35 -8.87 1.63
C ILE A 76 -2.87 -8.73 1.70
N PHE A 77 -3.42 -7.77 0.96
CA PHE A 77 -4.86 -7.63 0.72
C PHE A 77 -5.20 -8.30 -0.61
N ASP A 78 -5.45 -9.60 -0.58
CA ASP A 78 -5.48 -10.48 -1.75
C ASP A 78 -6.69 -10.28 -2.67
N VAL A 79 -7.73 -9.55 -2.22
CA VAL A 79 -8.92 -9.28 -3.02
C VAL A 79 -8.97 -7.82 -3.47
N PRO A 80 -8.48 -7.49 -4.68
CA PRO A 80 -8.62 -6.15 -5.25
C PRO A 80 -10.06 -5.92 -5.74
N VAL A 81 -10.68 -4.85 -5.25
CA VAL A 81 -11.97 -4.33 -5.73
C VAL A 81 -11.77 -3.31 -6.85
N THR A 82 -10.69 -2.52 -6.77
CA THR A 82 -10.29 -1.57 -7.81
C THR A 82 -8.77 -1.58 -7.95
N ASN A 83 -8.26 -1.42 -9.17
CA ASN A 83 -6.83 -1.34 -9.46
C ASN A 83 -6.56 -0.51 -10.74
N LEU A 84 -7.06 0.72 -10.77
CA LEU A 84 -6.83 1.65 -11.88
C LEU A 84 -5.34 2.00 -11.94
N GLY A 85 -4.76 1.88 -13.14
CA GLY A 85 -3.32 2.01 -13.35
C GLY A 85 -2.53 0.71 -13.11
N ASN A 86 -3.18 -0.36 -12.63
CA ASN A 86 -2.57 -1.68 -12.39
C ASN A 86 -1.29 -1.64 -11.54
N GLY A 87 -1.25 -0.76 -10.54
CA GLY A 87 -0.09 -0.62 -9.66
C GLY A 87 -0.05 -1.67 -8.55
N TYR A 88 -1.20 -2.14 -8.06
CA TYR A 88 -1.26 -3.09 -6.95
C TYR A 88 -1.13 -4.54 -7.43
N ASN A 89 -0.23 -5.32 -6.80
CA ASN A 89 -0.08 -6.75 -7.02
C ASN A 89 -0.68 -7.54 -5.84
N HIS A 90 -1.81 -8.22 -6.08
CA HIS A 90 -2.52 -8.97 -5.03
C HIS A 90 -1.77 -10.20 -4.51
N PHE A 91 -0.76 -10.70 -5.23
CA PHE A 91 0.02 -11.86 -4.77
C PHE A 91 1.12 -11.46 -3.81
N SER A 92 1.63 -10.23 -3.90
CA SER A 92 2.75 -9.76 -3.10
C SER A 92 2.40 -8.64 -2.12
N GLY A 93 1.22 -8.03 -2.24
CA GLY A 93 0.83 -6.86 -1.45
C GLY A 93 1.55 -5.56 -1.83
N ILE A 94 2.36 -5.59 -2.90
CA ILE A 94 3.20 -4.46 -3.32
C ILE A 94 2.44 -3.58 -4.31
N PHE A 95 2.45 -2.27 -4.06
CA PHE A 95 2.04 -1.26 -5.02
C PHE A 95 3.28 -0.71 -5.76
N SER A 96 3.36 -0.94 -7.07
CA SER A 96 4.38 -0.37 -7.94
C SER A 96 3.89 0.95 -8.49
N VAL A 97 4.61 2.04 -8.21
CA VAL A 97 4.22 3.40 -8.63
C VAL A 97 4.25 3.53 -10.16
N PRO A 98 3.11 3.70 -10.85
CA PRO A 98 3.09 3.80 -12.30
C PRO A 98 3.32 5.25 -12.78
N THR A 99 2.81 6.20 -11.99
CA THR A 99 2.77 7.66 -12.11
C THR A 99 3.70 8.43 -11.15
N SER A 100 4.59 9.32 -11.54
CA SER A 100 5.12 10.31 -10.57
C SER A 100 3.96 11.19 -10.09
N GLY A 101 3.89 11.48 -8.80
CA GLY A 101 2.76 12.18 -8.18
C GLY A 101 2.65 11.97 -6.67
N VAL A 102 1.54 12.45 -6.10
CA VAL A 102 1.20 12.28 -4.69
C VAL A 102 0.26 11.10 -4.53
N TYR A 103 0.53 10.25 -3.55
CA TYR A 103 -0.28 9.08 -3.22
C TYR A 103 -0.69 9.13 -1.75
N VAL A 104 -1.93 8.71 -1.48
CA VAL A 104 -2.46 8.53 -0.13
C VAL A 104 -2.76 7.06 0.07
N PHE A 105 -2.21 6.48 1.12
CA PHE A 105 -2.49 5.13 1.57
C PHE A 105 -3.27 5.22 2.88
N SER A 106 -4.39 4.51 2.95
CA SER A 106 -5.16 4.34 4.17
C SER A 106 -5.46 2.86 4.31
N TRP A 107 -5.20 2.31 5.49
CA TRP A 107 -5.42 0.89 5.75
C TRP A 107 -5.82 0.67 7.20
N THR A 108 -6.54 -0.42 7.40
CA THR A 108 -7.02 -0.86 8.71
C THR A 108 -6.68 -2.32 8.90
N ILE A 109 -6.08 -2.66 10.04
CA ILE A 109 -5.80 -4.05 10.43
C ILE A 109 -6.47 -4.29 11.77
N ALA A 110 -7.16 -5.42 11.88
CA ALA A 110 -7.82 -5.85 13.09
C ALA A 110 -7.34 -7.25 13.48
N ASP A 111 -7.01 -7.43 14.75
CA ASP A 111 -6.74 -8.74 15.32
C ASP A 111 -8.06 -9.36 15.82
N SER A 112 -8.35 -10.58 15.38
CA SER A 112 -9.56 -11.31 15.79
C SER A 112 -9.58 -11.66 17.29
N GLN A 113 -8.42 -11.69 17.94
CA GLN A 113 -8.23 -12.02 19.35
C GLN A 113 -8.13 -10.77 20.24
N GLY A 114 -8.38 -9.57 19.70
CA GLY A 114 -8.29 -8.32 20.44
C GLY A 114 -6.85 -7.81 20.66
N GLY A 115 -5.86 -8.34 19.93
CA GLY A 115 -4.51 -7.78 19.91
C GLY A 115 -4.40 -6.48 19.10
N TYR A 116 -3.32 -5.72 19.32
CA TYR A 116 -2.93 -4.63 18.45
C TYR A 116 -1.91 -5.11 17.43
N VAL A 117 -2.13 -4.76 16.16
CA VAL A 117 -1.14 -4.91 15.09
C VAL A 117 -0.63 -3.52 14.71
N PHE A 118 0.58 -3.21 15.14
CA PHE A 118 1.29 -2.03 14.67
C PHE A 118 1.83 -2.31 13.27
N SER A 119 1.62 -1.35 12.36
CA SER A 119 2.03 -1.48 10.98
C SER A 119 2.64 -0.19 10.47
N GLU A 120 3.47 -0.33 9.45
CA GLU A 120 4.22 0.75 8.83
C GLU A 120 4.08 0.69 7.31
N LEU A 121 4.18 1.86 6.68
CA LEU A 121 4.32 1.96 5.24
C LEU A 121 5.81 2.01 4.90
N VAL A 122 6.23 1.15 3.97
CA VAL A 122 7.62 1.04 3.54
C VAL A 122 7.70 1.40 2.06
N VAL A 123 8.63 2.30 1.73
CA VAL A 123 8.89 2.78 0.37
C VAL A 123 10.30 2.32 -0.03
N ASN A 124 10.41 1.53 -1.09
CA ASN A 124 11.69 0.99 -1.58
C ASN A 124 12.50 0.24 -0.52
N ALA A 125 11.83 -0.53 0.34
CA ALA A 125 12.42 -1.20 1.50
C ALA A 125 13.02 -0.25 2.57
N VAL A 126 12.70 1.05 2.51
CA VAL A 126 13.04 2.07 3.51
C VAL A 126 11.77 2.57 4.18
N LEU A 127 11.81 2.83 5.49
CA LEU A 127 10.66 3.36 6.22
C LEU A 127 10.20 4.68 5.59
N SER A 128 8.88 4.83 5.37
CA SER A 128 8.36 6.11 4.90
C SER A 128 8.39 7.11 6.05
N GLU A 129 9.22 8.15 5.95
CA GLU A 129 9.06 9.33 6.81
C GLU A 129 7.86 10.12 6.27
N ALA A 130 6.77 10.15 7.03
CA ALA A 130 5.66 11.05 6.75
C ALA A 130 6.16 12.50 6.92
N PHE A 131 5.95 13.34 5.90
CA PHE A 131 6.23 14.78 5.97
C PHE A 131 5.18 15.52 6.82
#